data_AF-A0A7Y5DVC8-F1
#
_entry.id   AF-A0A7Y5DVC8-F1
#
_cell.length_a   1.000
_cell.length_b   1.000
_cell.length_c   1.000
_cell.angle_alpha   90.00
_cell.angle_beta   90.00
_cell.angle_gamma   90.00
#
_symmetry.space_group_name_H-M   'P 1'
#
loop_
_entity.id
_entity.type
_entity.pdbx_description
1 polymer ?
#
loop_
_entity_poly.entity_id
_entity_poly.type
_entity_poly.pdbx_seq_one_letter_code
_entity_poly.pdbx_strand_id
1 'polypeptide(L)'
;MILQELRDPHTLRQLLSRQFLGSLLASPQGRAYVLTQAGIAESTDEGAVFAHVSQRVEDPELLRMVRKHAEDEERHAQLFFGCADRQGVPRPEIPSNLRVLERLNGRLGIFDRRVETDRDVMDAYLVLQVIEERAIEQFATIEPVLRRYDARSADVLQGIREDEARHLLYCRAITKRYAPSERIRIARLRELREAEAAAFRDHQRSGIRHVLASGYLPGATAFVWRTAADLLERRDVLPYTRFKDEAHGETARAA
;
A
#
# COMPACT_ATOMS: atom_id res chain seq x y z
N MET A 1 5.44 -30.86 12.11
CA MET A 1 5.86 -29.74 11.24
C MET A 1 4.85 -28.58 11.30
N ILE A 2 3.56 -28.79 11.00
CA ILE A 2 2.51 -27.74 11.02
C ILE A 2 2.37 -27.01 12.39
N LEU A 3 2.57 -27.70 13.52
CA LEU A 3 2.46 -27.09 14.85
C LEU A 3 3.65 -26.20 15.26
N GLN A 4 4.79 -26.30 14.56
CA GLN A 4 5.96 -25.45 14.82
C GLN A 4 5.87 -24.12 14.05
N GLU A 5 5.33 -24.13 12.83
CA GLU A 5 5.10 -22.93 12.01
C GLU A 5 4.05 -21.99 12.63
N LEU A 6 3.08 -22.53 13.36
CA LEU A 6 2.07 -21.74 14.08
C LEU A 6 2.61 -21.02 15.32
N ARG A 7 3.85 -21.30 15.76
CA ARG A 7 4.48 -20.60 16.90
C ARG A 7 5.16 -19.30 16.50
N ASP A 8 5.43 -19.10 15.21
CA ASP A 8 5.91 -17.81 14.69
C ASP A 8 4.71 -16.85 14.56
N PRO A 9 4.68 -15.75 15.35
CA PRO A 9 3.61 -14.76 15.27
C PRO A 9 3.47 -14.13 13.88
N HIS A 10 4.54 -14.12 13.07
CA HIS A 10 4.49 -13.56 11.72
C HIS A 10 3.74 -14.49 10.75
N THR A 11 4.08 -15.78 10.76
CA THR A 11 3.39 -16.80 9.95
C THR A 11 1.90 -16.88 10.28
N LEU A 12 1.53 -16.86 11.57
CA LEU A 12 0.10 -16.88 11.97
C LEU A 12 -0.66 -15.65 11.46
N ARG A 13 -0.06 -14.46 11.53
CA ARG A 13 -0.68 -13.22 11.03
C ARG A 13 -0.92 -13.28 9.52
N GLN A 14 0.06 -13.76 8.74
CA GLN A 14 -0.09 -13.91 7.29
C GLN A 14 -1.21 -14.89 6.92
N LEU A 15 -1.30 -16.02 7.63
CA LEU A 15 -2.36 -17.00 7.43
C LEU A 15 -3.75 -16.41 7.72
N LEU A 16 -3.90 -15.71 8.85
CA LEU A 16 -5.16 -15.07 9.20
C LEU A 16 -5.56 -13.98 8.19
N SER A 17 -4.58 -13.18 7.74
CA SER A 17 -4.81 -12.15 6.70
C SER A 17 -5.34 -12.77 5.42
N ARG A 18 -4.69 -13.84 4.94
CA ARG A 18 -5.10 -14.56 3.73
C ARG A 18 -6.48 -15.20 3.88
N GLN A 19 -6.80 -15.73 5.05
CA GLN A 19 -8.11 -16.32 5.32
C GLN A 19 -9.21 -15.26 5.38
N PHE A 20 -8.94 -14.10 5.99
CA PHE A 20 -9.87 -12.98 6.02
C PHE A 20 -10.10 -12.42 4.61
N LEU A 21 -9.03 -12.15 3.86
CA LEU A 21 -9.10 -11.74 2.46
C LEU A 21 -9.83 -12.78 1.61
N GLY A 22 -9.58 -14.07 1.84
CA GLY A 22 -10.26 -15.15 1.12
C GLY A 22 -11.77 -15.18 1.38
N SER A 23 -12.18 -14.83 2.60
CA SER A 23 -13.60 -14.69 2.97
C SER A 23 -14.22 -13.46 2.31
N LEU A 24 -13.48 -12.36 2.25
CA LEU A 24 -13.93 -11.10 1.65
C LEU A 24 -14.06 -11.22 0.12
N LEU A 25 -13.02 -11.71 -0.55
CA LEU A 25 -12.95 -11.80 -2.00
C LEU A 25 -13.82 -12.93 -2.59
N ALA A 26 -14.41 -13.79 -1.76
CA ALA A 26 -15.36 -14.80 -2.19
C ALA A 26 -16.64 -14.18 -2.77
N SER A 27 -17.08 -13.00 -2.28
CA SER A 27 -18.27 -12.30 -2.78
C SER A 27 -17.92 -11.25 -3.84
N PRO A 28 -18.81 -11.00 -4.83
CA PRO A 28 -18.64 -9.88 -5.76
C PRO A 28 -18.54 -8.53 -5.04
N GLN A 29 -19.32 -8.32 -3.98
CA GLN A 29 -19.30 -7.10 -3.17
C GLN A 29 -17.94 -6.88 -2.49
N GLY A 30 -17.35 -7.94 -1.92
CA GLY A 30 -16.04 -7.84 -1.28
C GLY A 30 -14.91 -7.63 -2.28
N ARG A 31 -14.98 -8.23 -3.49
CA ARG A 31 -14.05 -7.92 -4.58
C ARG A 31 -14.19 -6.46 -5.04
N ALA A 32 -15.41 -5.99 -5.26
CA ALA A 32 -15.66 -4.60 -5.64
C ALA A 32 -15.15 -3.63 -4.58
N TYR A 33 -15.30 -3.94 -3.29
CA TYR A 33 -14.75 -3.15 -2.19
C TYR A 33 -13.23 -3.05 -2.25
N VAL A 34 -12.51 -4.17 -2.32
CA VAL A 34 -11.04 -4.18 -2.34
C VAL A 34 -10.50 -3.47 -3.59
N LEU A 35 -11.10 -3.73 -4.75
CA LEU A 35 -10.68 -3.11 -6.02
C LEU A 35 -10.99 -1.60 -6.05
N THR A 36 -12.12 -1.17 -5.48
CA THR A 36 -12.44 0.25 -5.35
C THR A 36 -11.48 0.95 -4.38
N GLN A 37 -11.13 0.30 -3.27
CA GLN A 37 -10.15 0.85 -2.32
C GLN A 37 -8.77 1.00 -2.95
N ALA A 38 -8.33 0.02 -3.74
CA ALA A 38 -7.08 0.11 -4.51
C ALA A 38 -7.14 1.26 -5.53
N GLY A 39 -8.20 1.34 -6.34
CA GLY A 39 -8.35 2.43 -7.32
C GLY A 39 -8.41 3.82 -6.69
N ILE A 40 -8.99 3.95 -5.48
CA ILE A 40 -8.95 5.21 -4.74
C ILE A 40 -7.53 5.54 -4.30
N ALA A 41 -6.77 4.55 -3.82
CA ALA A 41 -5.38 4.74 -3.40
C ALA A 41 -4.51 5.26 -4.56
N GLU A 42 -4.62 4.67 -5.75
CA GLU A 42 -3.89 5.13 -6.95
C GLU A 42 -4.40 6.50 -7.44
N SER A 43 -5.67 6.84 -7.21
CA SER A 43 -6.23 8.14 -7.60
C SER A 43 -5.95 9.28 -6.61
N THR A 44 -5.41 8.97 -5.41
CA THR A 44 -5.18 9.98 -4.38
C THR A 44 -3.97 10.86 -4.71
N ASP A 45 -3.91 12.07 -4.14
CA ASP A 45 -3.03 13.20 -4.49
C ASP A 45 -1.50 12.99 -4.35
N GLU A 46 -0.91 11.89 -4.81
CA GLU A 46 0.52 11.88 -5.16
C GLU A 46 0.83 13.00 -6.17
N GLY A 47 -0.16 13.35 -7.00
CA GLY A 47 -0.12 14.51 -7.89
C GLY A 47 0.27 15.83 -7.21
N ALA A 48 -0.07 16.03 -5.93
CA ALA A 48 0.35 17.23 -5.19
C ALA A 48 1.87 17.22 -4.90
N VAL A 49 2.41 16.08 -4.47
CA VAL A 49 3.86 15.88 -4.28
C VAL A 49 4.61 16.12 -5.59
N PHE A 50 4.11 15.53 -6.68
CA PHE A 50 4.68 15.70 -8.01
C PHE A 50 4.57 17.13 -8.56
N ALA A 51 3.47 17.83 -8.29
CA ALA A 51 3.30 19.23 -8.65
C ALA A 51 4.34 20.12 -7.93
N HIS A 52 4.58 19.88 -6.64
CA HIS A 52 5.58 20.61 -5.87
C HIS A 52 7.00 20.33 -6.36
N VAL A 53 7.34 19.06 -6.65
CA VAL A 53 8.64 18.70 -7.23
C VAL A 53 8.84 19.38 -8.59
N SER A 54 7.82 19.37 -9.45
CA SER A 54 7.89 19.93 -10.81
C SER A 54 8.06 21.45 -10.83
N GLN A 55 7.62 22.15 -9.78
CA GLN A 55 7.83 23.60 -9.64
C GLN A 55 9.28 23.96 -9.26
N ARG A 56 10.04 23.01 -8.70
CA ARG A 56 11.39 23.25 -8.16
C ARG A 56 12.52 22.69 -9.04
N VAL A 57 12.26 21.63 -9.78
CA VAL A 57 13.31 20.93 -10.52
C VAL A 57 13.23 21.26 -12.01
N GLU A 58 14.34 21.75 -12.56
CA GLU A 58 14.48 22.06 -13.99
C GLU A 58 15.02 20.86 -14.81
N ASP A 59 15.39 19.76 -14.15
CA ASP A 59 15.92 18.56 -14.80
C ASP A 59 14.86 17.94 -15.74
N PRO A 60 15.09 17.98 -17.08
CA PRO A 60 14.11 17.48 -18.04
C PRO A 60 13.83 15.99 -17.91
N GLU A 61 14.82 15.20 -17.46
CA GLU A 61 14.66 13.77 -17.24
C GLU A 61 13.78 13.51 -16.02
N LEU A 62 14.01 14.22 -14.92
CA LEU A 62 13.17 14.12 -13.73
C LEU A 62 11.73 14.52 -14.03
N LEU A 63 11.54 15.64 -14.71
CA LEU A 63 10.20 16.10 -15.10
C LEU A 63 9.48 15.10 -16.00
N ARG A 64 10.20 14.41 -16.89
CA ARG A 64 9.64 13.33 -17.72
C ARG A 64 9.23 12.13 -16.86
N MET A 65 10.04 11.74 -15.88
CA MET A 65 9.73 10.64 -14.97
C MET A 65 8.50 10.96 -14.10
N VAL A 66 8.43 12.18 -13.54
CA VAL A 66 7.29 12.66 -12.76
C VAL A 66 5.99 12.56 -13.56
N ARG A 67 5.98 13.07 -14.79
CA ARG A 67 4.80 12.99 -15.66
C ARG A 67 4.42 11.53 -15.93
N LYS A 68 5.41 10.69 -16.24
CA LYS A 68 5.16 9.28 -16.55
C LYS A 68 4.57 8.52 -15.37
N HIS A 69 5.06 8.77 -14.15
CA HIS A 69 4.50 8.19 -12.93
C HIS A 69 3.05 8.62 -12.75
N ALA A 70 2.76 9.92 -12.81
CA ALA A 70 1.38 10.42 -12.68
C ALA A 70 0.43 9.85 -13.74
N GLU A 71 0.90 9.65 -14.97
CA GLU A 71 0.14 8.96 -16.03
C GLU A 71 -0.10 7.48 -15.73
N ASP A 72 0.87 6.81 -15.11
CA ASP A 72 0.74 5.40 -14.70
C ASP A 72 -0.26 5.25 -13.55
N GLU A 73 -0.22 6.11 -12.53
CA GLU A 73 -1.18 6.08 -11.41
C GLU A 73 -2.63 6.32 -11.86
N GLU A 74 -2.86 7.30 -12.73
CA GLU A 74 -4.19 7.54 -13.30
C GLU A 74 -4.69 6.31 -14.09
N ARG A 75 -3.80 5.68 -14.86
CA ARG A 75 -4.12 4.44 -15.58
C ARG A 75 -4.42 3.30 -14.59
N HIS A 76 -3.65 3.15 -13.51
CA HIS A 76 -3.86 2.11 -12.51
C HIS A 76 -5.20 2.28 -11.80
N ALA A 77 -5.55 3.51 -11.41
CA ALA A 77 -6.85 3.84 -10.84
C ALA A 77 -7.99 3.40 -11.77
N GLN A 78 -7.92 3.76 -13.05
CA GLN A 78 -8.90 3.36 -14.07
C GLN A 78 -8.98 1.85 -14.24
N LEU A 79 -7.85 1.15 -14.24
CA LEU A 79 -7.80 -0.31 -14.31
C LEU A 79 -8.49 -0.95 -13.11
N PHE A 80 -8.23 -0.47 -11.89
CA PHE A 80 -8.88 -0.95 -10.68
C PHE A 80 -10.38 -0.69 -10.67
N PHE A 81 -10.83 0.51 -11.05
CA PHE A 81 -12.25 0.81 -11.17
C PHE A 81 -12.94 -0.06 -12.22
N GLY A 82 -12.30 -0.27 -13.38
CA GLY A 82 -12.79 -1.20 -14.38
C GLY A 82 -12.86 -2.64 -13.88
N CYS A 83 -11.94 -3.06 -13.01
CA CYS A 83 -12.02 -4.37 -12.33
C CYS A 83 -13.19 -4.43 -11.33
N ALA A 84 -13.43 -3.36 -10.57
CA ALA A 84 -14.53 -3.27 -9.62
C ALA A 84 -15.89 -3.29 -10.33
N ASP A 85 -16.05 -2.53 -11.41
CA ASP A 85 -17.30 -2.47 -12.20
C ASP A 85 -17.64 -3.85 -12.81
N ARG A 86 -16.62 -4.61 -13.24
CA ARG A 86 -16.82 -5.99 -13.75
C ARG A 86 -17.37 -6.98 -12.73
N GLN A 87 -17.36 -6.64 -11.43
CA GLN A 87 -17.98 -7.50 -10.42
C GLN A 87 -19.52 -7.50 -10.50
N GLY A 88 -20.12 -6.63 -11.32
CA GLY A 88 -21.56 -6.60 -11.54
C GLY A 88 -22.35 -6.06 -10.34
N VAL A 89 -21.67 -5.36 -9.43
CA VAL A 89 -22.27 -4.69 -8.27
C VAL A 89 -21.84 -3.22 -8.25
N PRO A 90 -22.63 -2.30 -7.67
CA PRO A 90 -22.20 -0.92 -7.52
C PRO A 90 -20.90 -0.81 -6.72
N ARG A 91 -20.00 0.07 -7.16
CA ARG A 91 -18.80 0.41 -6.38
C ARG A 91 -19.22 1.00 -5.02
N PRO A 92 -18.72 0.47 -3.89
CA PRO A 92 -19.06 1.01 -2.59
C PRO A 92 -18.41 2.38 -2.39
N GLU A 93 -19.08 3.24 -1.63
CA GLU A 93 -18.45 4.44 -1.11
C GLU A 93 -17.40 4.05 -0.05
N ILE A 94 -16.17 4.55 -0.20
CA ILE A 94 -15.10 4.31 0.76
C ILE A 94 -14.95 5.57 1.64
N PRO A 95 -15.29 5.48 2.94
CA PRO A 95 -15.13 6.58 3.89
C PRO A 95 -13.70 7.14 3.91
N SER A 96 -13.57 8.45 4.10
CA SER A 96 -12.26 9.13 4.16
C SER A 96 -11.34 8.55 5.24
N ASN A 97 -11.88 8.17 6.38
CA ASN A 97 -11.13 7.50 7.45
C ASN A 97 -10.60 6.10 7.06
N LEU A 98 -10.93 5.56 5.89
CA LEU A 98 -10.35 4.34 5.34
C LEU A 98 -9.35 4.61 4.20
N ARG A 99 -9.05 5.86 3.88
CA ARG A 99 -8.07 6.22 2.85
C ARG A 99 -6.69 6.33 3.50
N VAL A 100 -5.80 5.41 3.17
CA VAL A 100 -4.50 5.26 3.85
C VAL A 100 -3.58 6.46 3.63
N LEU A 101 -3.57 7.03 2.42
CA LEU A 101 -2.73 8.18 2.10
C LEU A 101 -3.15 9.44 2.86
N GLU A 102 -4.45 9.68 3.03
CA GLU A 102 -4.94 10.78 3.88
C GLU A 102 -4.45 10.64 5.34
N ARG A 103 -4.42 9.41 5.87
CA ARG A 103 -3.90 9.14 7.22
C ARG A 103 -2.39 9.32 7.33
N LEU A 104 -1.65 8.90 6.31
CA LEU A 104 -0.22 9.09 6.24
C LEU A 104 0.11 10.59 6.16
N ASN A 105 -0.61 11.34 5.33
CA ASN A 105 -0.46 12.78 5.25
C ASN A 105 -0.79 13.46 6.60
N GLY A 106 -1.88 13.08 7.27
CA GLY A 106 -2.20 13.62 8.59
C GLY A 106 -1.12 13.39 9.67
N ARG A 107 -0.22 12.42 9.46
CA ARG A 107 0.93 12.15 10.35
C ARG A 107 2.19 12.89 9.93
N LEU A 108 2.44 13.00 8.63
CA LEU A 108 3.70 13.51 8.09
C LEU A 108 3.63 14.98 7.67
N GLY A 109 2.47 15.45 7.19
CA GLY A 109 2.27 16.77 6.61
C GLY A 109 3.11 17.03 5.36
N ILE A 110 3.64 15.99 4.72
CA ILE A 110 4.60 16.12 3.61
C ILE A 110 3.89 16.37 2.27
N PHE A 111 2.67 15.87 2.06
CA PHE A 111 1.99 15.99 0.78
C PHE A 111 1.57 17.44 0.46
N ASP A 112 1.28 18.22 1.50
CA ASP A 112 0.88 19.64 1.37
C ASP A 112 2.08 20.60 1.43
N ARG A 113 3.29 20.08 1.62
CA ARG A 113 4.48 20.89 1.84
C ARG A 113 5.12 21.27 0.51
N ARG A 114 5.41 22.57 0.34
CA ARG A 114 6.20 23.06 -0.79
C ARG A 114 7.61 22.45 -0.78
N VAL A 115 8.10 22.10 -1.97
CA VAL A 115 9.44 21.58 -2.20
C VAL A 115 10.36 22.74 -2.56
N GLU A 116 11.25 23.14 -1.65
CA GLU A 116 12.10 24.33 -1.82
C GLU A 116 13.60 23.96 -1.88
N THR A 117 13.98 22.86 -1.22
CA THR A 117 15.36 22.39 -1.11
C THR A 117 15.53 21.00 -1.72
N ASP A 118 16.79 20.63 -2.00
CA ASP A 118 17.13 19.26 -2.43
C ASP A 118 16.71 18.22 -1.39
N ARG A 119 16.79 18.58 -0.11
CA ARG A 119 16.28 17.74 0.98
C ARG A 119 14.77 17.52 0.88
N ASP A 120 14.00 18.53 0.45
CA ASP A 120 12.56 18.38 0.27
C ASP A 120 12.25 17.47 -0.93
N VAL A 121 13.06 17.53 -2.01
CA VAL A 121 12.96 16.56 -3.12
C VAL A 121 13.25 15.15 -2.62
N MET A 122 14.31 14.96 -1.82
CA MET A 122 14.61 13.67 -1.20
C MET A 122 13.43 13.19 -0.33
N ASP A 123 12.88 14.03 0.55
CA ASP A 123 11.76 13.67 1.43
C ASP A 123 10.51 13.28 0.63
N ALA A 124 10.18 14.02 -0.43
CA ALA A 124 9.07 13.71 -1.34
C ALA A 124 9.20 12.30 -1.95
N TYR A 125 10.36 11.99 -2.53
CA TYR A 125 10.58 10.67 -3.13
C TYR A 125 10.78 9.55 -2.11
N LEU A 126 11.22 9.84 -0.89
CA LEU A 126 11.24 8.84 0.18
C LEU A 126 9.82 8.47 0.64
N VAL A 127 8.89 9.43 0.66
CA VAL A 127 7.48 9.14 0.95
C VAL A 127 6.89 8.25 -0.14
N LEU A 128 7.06 8.61 -1.42
CA LEU A 128 6.66 7.77 -2.55
C LEU A 128 7.27 6.38 -2.42
N GLN A 129 8.59 6.28 -2.17
CA GLN A 129 9.26 5.00 -1.98
C GLN A 129 8.56 4.07 -0.98
N VAL A 130 8.13 4.62 0.17
CA VAL A 130 7.48 3.84 1.23
C VAL A 130 6.05 3.43 0.84
N ILE A 131 5.34 4.25 0.06
CA ILE A 131 4.03 3.93 -0.50
C ILE A 131 4.15 2.80 -1.53
N GLU A 132 5.12 2.89 -2.45
CA GLU A 132 5.41 1.84 -3.44
C GLU A 132 5.75 0.50 -2.78
N GLU A 133 6.61 0.53 -1.77
CA GLU A 133 6.96 -0.66 -0.99
C GLU A 133 5.71 -1.27 -0.34
N ARG A 134 4.77 -0.44 0.12
CA ARG A 134 3.52 -0.92 0.69
C ARG A 134 2.64 -1.56 -0.38
N ALA A 135 2.45 -0.90 -1.52
CA ALA A 135 1.63 -1.39 -2.63
C ALA A 135 2.11 -2.78 -3.09
N ILE A 136 3.42 -2.92 -3.35
CA ILE A 136 4.03 -4.20 -3.77
C ILE A 136 3.76 -5.33 -2.75
N GLU A 137 3.94 -5.06 -1.46
CA GLU A 137 3.71 -6.06 -0.41
C GLU A 137 2.22 -6.42 -0.25
N GLN A 138 1.31 -5.45 -0.39
CA GLN A 138 -0.13 -5.72 -0.39
C GLN A 138 -0.54 -6.54 -1.60
N PHE A 139 -0.07 -6.18 -2.79
CA PHE A 139 -0.38 -6.90 -4.02
C PHE A 139 0.15 -8.33 -3.97
N ALA A 140 1.34 -8.58 -3.42
CA ALA A 140 1.85 -9.93 -3.20
C ALA A 140 0.98 -10.78 -2.24
N THR A 141 0.19 -10.13 -1.37
CA THR A 141 -0.74 -10.81 -0.46
C THR A 141 -2.11 -11.02 -1.09
N ILE A 142 -2.62 -10.03 -1.81
CA ILE A 142 -3.97 -10.01 -2.40
C ILE A 142 -4.03 -10.87 -3.67
N GLU A 143 -3.03 -10.76 -4.55
CA GLU A 143 -3.00 -11.41 -5.88
C GLU A 143 -3.35 -12.91 -5.83
N PRO A 144 -2.68 -13.75 -5.01
CA PRO A 144 -2.90 -15.19 -5.03
C PRO A 144 -4.27 -15.60 -4.45
N VAL A 145 -4.90 -14.70 -3.69
CA VAL A 145 -6.23 -14.91 -3.13
C VAL A 145 -7.29 -14.47 -4.14
N LEU A 146 -7.12 -13.29 -4.75
CA LEU A 146 -8.00 -12.76 -5.78
C LEU A 146 -8.07 -13.70 -6.98
N ARG A 147 -6.94 -14.26 -7.42
CA ARG A 147 -6.86 -15.17 -8.58
C ARG A 147 -7.79 -16.38 -8.47
N ARG A 148 -8.10 -16.85 -7.26
CA ARG A 148 -9.01 -17.99 -7.03
C ARG A 148 -10.46 -17.67 -7.40
N TYR A 149 -10.82 -16.38 -7.42
CA TYR A 149 -12.18 -15.90 -7.62
C TYR A 149 -12.33 -15.02 -8.87
N ASP A 150 -11.27 -14.32 -9.26
CA ASP A 150 -11.22 -13.44 -10.43
C ASP A 150 -9.78 -13.38 -10.98
N ALA A 151 -9.45 -14.35 -11.84
CA ALA A 151 -8.12 -14.43 -12.45
C ALA A 151 -7.80 -13.20 -13.30
N ARG A 152 -8.80 -12.62 -13.99
CA ARG A 152 -8.59 -11.48 -14.88
C ARG A 152 -8.20 -10.22 -14.09
N SER A 153 -8.86 -9.96 -12.97
CA SER A 153 -8.48 -8.82 -12.12
C SER A 153 -7.17 -9.09 -11.36
N ALA A 154 -6.84 -10.34 -11.07
CA ALA A 154 -5.52 -10.71 -10.55
C ALA A 154 -4.39 -10.45 -11.55
N ASP A 155 -4.60 -10.71 -12.85
CA ASP A 155 -3.61 -10.38 -13.90
C ASP A 155 -3.37 -8.88 -14.01
N VAL A 156 -4.42 -8.07 -13.88
CA VAL A 156 -4.30 -6.60 -13.83
C VAL A 156 -3.44 -6.18 -12.63
N LEU A 157 -3.74 -6.69 -11.44
CA LEU A 157 -3.01 -6.37 -10.22
C LEU A 157 -1.56 -6.84 -10.27
N GLN A 158 -1.27 -7.96 -10.94
CA GLN A 158 0.11 -8.38 -11.22
C GLN A 158 0.84 -7.38 -12.13
N GLY A 159 0.21 -6.93 -13.21
CA GLY A 159 0.81 -5.92 -14.11
C GLY A 159 1.10 -4.60 -13.40
N ILE A 160 0.17 -4.12 -12.59
CA ILE A 160 0.34 -2.92 -11.75
C ILE A 160 1.52 -3.10 -10.78
N ARG A 161 1.62 -4.25 -10.09
CA ARG A 161 2.77 -4.54 -9.21
C ARG A 161 4.13 -4.49 -9.93
N GLU A 162 4.18 -4.86 -11.21
CA GLU A 162 5.41 -4.73 -12.01
C GLU A 162 5.74 -3.28 -12.35
N ASP A 163 4.73 -2.42 -12.45
CA ASP A 163 4.86 -0.97 -12.60
C ASP A 163 5.41 -0.36 -11.29
N GLU A 164 4.82 -0.69 -10.14
CA GLU A 164 5.31 -0.24 -8.81
C GLU A 164 6.75 -0.66 -8.53
N ALA A 165 7.15 -1.85 -8.97
CA ALA A 165 8.53 -2.29 -8.85
C ALA A 165 9.50 -1.37 -9.62
N ARG A 166 9.08 -0.83 -10.77
CA ARG A 166 9.86 0.17 -11.52
C ARG A 166 9.78 1.53 -10.85
N HIS A 167 8.64 1.88 -10.26
CA HIS A 167 8.48 3.12 -9.51
C HIS A 167 9.45 3.19 -8.32
N LEU A 168 9.54 2.09 -7.58
CA LEU A 168 10.46 1.91 -6.47
C LEU A 168 11.95 2.08 -6.88
N LEU A 169 12.33 1.58 -8.06
CA LEU A 169 13.72 1.69 -8.54
C LEU A 169 14.12 3.15 -8.79
N TYR A 170 13.26 3.93 -9.44
CA TYR A 170 13.58 5.33 -9.69
C TYR A 170 13.50 6.14 -8.38
N CYS A 171 12.55 5.85 -7.46
CA CYS A 171 12.48 6.52 -6.16
C CYS A 171 13.80 6.39 -5.39
N ARG A 172 14.39 5.18 -5.38
CA ARG A 172 15.71 4.95 -4.79
C ARG A 172 16.83 5.73 -5.47
N ALA A 173 16.80 5.86 -6.79
CA ALA A 173 17.80 6.61 -7.54
C ALA A 173 17.73 8.12 -7.22
N ILE A 174 16.52 8.69 -7.22
CA ILE A 174 16.31 10.11 -6.93
C ILE A 174 16.64 10.44 -5.48
N THR A 175 16.18 9.63 -4.52
CA THR A 175 16.50 9.88 -3.10
C THR A 175 18.00 9.84 -2.85
N LYS A 176 18.78 8.99 -3.52
CA LYS A 176 20.24 8.99 -3.45
C LYS A 176 20.87 10.25 -4.05
N ARG A 177 20.35 10.72 -5.18
CA ARG A 177 20.86 11.91 -5.88
C ARG A 177 20.69 13.19 -5.05
N TYR A 178 19.56 13.33 -4.36
CA TYR A 178 19.20 14.55 -3.61
C TYR A 178 19.52 14.45 -2.10
N ALA A 179 20.01 13.29 -1.63
CA ALA A 179 20.36 13.12 -0.24
C ALA A 179 21.63 13.91 0.14
N PRO A 180 21.62 14.66 1.25
CA PRO A 180 22.84 15.29 1.78
C PRO A 180 23.93 14.27 2.17
N SER A 181 23.51 13.07 2.58
CA SER A 181 24.38 11.91 2.78
C SER A 181 23.54 10.64 2.85
N GLU A 182 24.16 9.50 2.56
CA GLU A 182 23.49 8.19 2.66
C GLU A 182 22.97 7.90 4.08
N ARG A 183 23.73 8.31 5.11
CA ARG A 183 23.31 8.19 6.51
C ARG A 183 22.01 8.95 6.80
N ILE A 184 21.88 10.17 6.28
CA ILE A 184 20.65 10.97 6.45
C ILE A 184 19.49 10.33 5.69
N ARG A 185 19.71 9.88 4.46
CA ARG A 185 18.70 9.19 3.64
C ARG A 185 18.15 7.96 4.35
N ILE A 186 19.03 7.07 4.84
CA ILE A 186 18.64 5.84 5.52
C ILE A 186 17.92 6.13 6.84
N ALA A 187 18.41 7.08 7.63
CA ALA A 187 17.76 7.47 8.87
C ALA A 187 16.32 7.97 8.61
N ARG A 188 16.16 8.83 7.60
CA ARG A 188 14.87 9.39 7.21
C ARG A 188 13.93 8.35 6.62
N LEU A 189 14.42 7.45 5.77
CA LEU A 189 13.66 6.34 5.22
C LEU A 189 13.07 5.45 6.33
N ARG A 190 13.86 5.18 7.38
CA ARG A 190 13.39 4.41 8.54
C ARG A 190 12.27 5.13 9.29
N GLU A 191 12.41 6.44 9.56
CA GLU A 191 11.34 7.24 10.18
C GLU A 191 10.04 7.18 9.37
N LEU A 192 10.14 7.30 8.04
CA LEU A 192 8.99 7.26 7.15
C LEU A 192 8.35 5.88 7.09
N ARG A 193 9.14 4.80 7.06
CA ARG A 193 8.63 3.42 7.18
C ARG A 193 7.92 3.16 8.50
N GLU A 194 8.42 3.71 9.61
CA GLU A 194 7.76 3.61 10.92
C GLU A 194 6.43 4.37 10.94
N ALA A 195 6.40 5.59 10.38
CA ALA A 195 5.19 6.39 10.27
C ALA A 195 4.14 5.73 9.37
N GLU A 196 4.55 5.20 8.22
CA GLU A 196 3.66 4.44 7.33
C GLU A 196 3.15 3.19 8.05
N ALA A 197 4.03 2.41 8.70
CA ALA A 197 3.60 1.17 9.35
C ALA A 197 2.58 1.44 10.47
N ALA A 198 2.67 2.59 11.13
CA ALA A 198 1.66 3.05 12.07
C ALA A 198 0.35 3.47 11.37
N ALA A 199 0.42 4.27 10.30
CA ALA A 199 -0.74 4.68 9.51
C ALA A 199 -1.51 3.48 8.93
N PHE A 200 -0.78 2.52 8.36
CA PHE A 200 -1.32 1.31 7.75
C PHE A 200 -1.96 0.38 8.79
N ARG A 201 -1.38 0.30 9.99
CA ARG A 201 -1.95 -0.42 11.13
C ARG A 201 -3.32 0.12 11.52
N ASP A 202 -3.44 1.43 11.64
CA ASP A 202 -4.71 2.08 11.96
C ASP A 202 -5.72 1.88 10.83
N HIS A 203 -5.28 2.02 9.58
CA HIS A 203 -6.08 1.78 8.39
C HIS A 203 -6.63 0.34 8.37
N GLN A 204 -5.79 -0.69 8.55
CA GLN A 204 -6.25 -2.08 8.56
C GLN A 204 -7.25 -2.35 9.68
N ARG A 205 -7.01 -1.82 10.89
CA ARG A 205 -7.94 -1.96 12.01
C ARG A 205 -9.31 -1.35 11.70
N SER A 206 -9.33 -0.13 11.18
CA SER A 206 -10.57 0.53 10.76
C SER A 206 -11.23 -0.19 9.58
N GLY A 207 -10.46 -0.69 8.62
CA GLY A 207 -10.94 -1.43 7.45
C GLY A 207 -11.62 -2.74 7.83
N ILE A 208 -11.00 -3.55 8.70
CA ILE A 208 -11.60 -4.80 9.20
C ILE A 208 -12.94 -4.51 9.89
N ARG A 209 -12.99 -3.52 10.78
CA ARG A 209 -14.25 -3.13 11.46
C ARG A 209 -15.32 -2.71 10.48
N HIS A 210 -14.95 -1.90 9.48
CA HIS A 210 -15.87 -1.47 8.44
C HIS A 210 -16.41 -2.67 7.66
N VAL A 211 -15.54 -3.55 7.15
CA VAL A 211 -15.95 -4.76 6.40
C VAL A 211 -16.91 -5.64 7.21
N LEU A 212 -16.66 -5.80 8.52
CA LEU A 212 -17.51 -6.58 9.41
C LEU A 212 -18.89 -5.93 9.67
N ALA A 213 -19.01 -4.62 9.49
CA ALA A 213 -20.26 -3.87 9.65
C ALA A 213 -21.03 -3.69 8.31
N SER A 214 -20.34 -3.74 7.17
CA SER A 214 -20.88 -3.37 5.85
C SER A 214 -21.55 -4.52 5.07
N GLY A 215 -21.63 -5.72 5.62
CA GLY A 215 -22.30 -6.86 4.98
C GLY A 215 -21.57 -7.47 3.77
N TYR A 216 -20.29 -7.12 3.55
CA TYR A 216 -19.48 -7.68 2.45
C TYR A 216 -19.14 -9.16 2.65
N LEU A 217 -19.20 -9.62 3.90
CA LEU A 217 -19.00 -11.01 4.30
C LEU A 217 -20.35 -11.72 4.51
N PRO A 218 -20.47 -13.02 4.14
CA PRO A 218 -21.63 -13.82 4.53
C PRO A 218 -21.84 -13.81 6.05
N GLY A 219 -23.10 -13.81 6.51
CA GLY A 219 -23.43 -13.57 7.93
C GLY A 219 -22.73 -14.49 8.93
N ALA A 220 -22.64 -15.80 8.62
CA ALA A 220 -21.92 -16.77 9.46
C ALA A 220 -20.41 -16.46 9.51
N THR A 221 -19.82 -16.13 8.37
CA THR A 221 -18.40 -15.75 8.25
C THR A 221 -18.10 -14.44 8.97
N ALA A 222 -18.99 -13.44 8.84
CA ALA A 222 -18.89 -12.18 9.55
C ALA A 222 -18.97 -12.35 11.07
N PHE A 223 -19.77 -13.29 11.57
CA PHE A 223 -19.83 -13.61 13.00
C PHE A 223 -18.50 -14.18 13.51
N VAL A 224 -17.96 -15.20 12.82
CA VAL A 224 -16.65 -15.80 13.16
C VAL A 224 -15.55 -14.74 13.20
N TRP A 225 -15.50 -13.88 12.18
CA TRP A 225 -14.47 -12.83 12.10
C TRP A 225 -14.66 -11.71 13.12
N ARG A 226 -15.89 -11.37 13.53
CA ARG A 226 -16.10 -10.43 14.64
C ARG A 226 -15.52 -10.97 15.94
N THR A 227 -15.84 -12.21 16.31
CA THR A 227 -15.29 -12.85 17.51
C THR A 227 -13.77 -12.97 17.45
N ALA A 228 -13.23 -13.34 16.29
CA ALA A 228 -11.78 -13.42 16.10
C ALA A 228 -11.10 -12.05 16.17
N ALA A 229 -11.66 -11.02 15.54
CA ALA A 229 -11.13 -9.66 15.54
C ALA A 229 -11.08 -9.08 16.96
N ASP A 230 -12.14 -9.26 17.75
CA ASP A 230 -12.18 -8.80 19.15
C ASP A 230 -11.08 -9.48 20.00
N LEU A 231 -10.85 -10.77 19.78
CA LEU A 231 -9.79 -11.52 20.47
C LEU A 231 -8.38 -11.09 20.03
N LEU A 232 -8.18 -10.88 18.74
CA LEU A 232 -6.89 -10.50 18.14
C LEU A 232 -6.52 -9.06 18.50
N GLU A 233 -7.50 -8.16 18.54
CA GLU A 233 -7.31 -6.76 18.95
C GLU A 233 -6.85 -6.69 20.41
N ARG A 234 -7.48 -7.44 21.32
CA ARG A 234 -7.06 -7.52 22.74
C ARG A 234 -5.63 -8.02 22.93
N ARG A 235 -5.06 -8.71 21.94
CA ARG A 235 -3.71 -9.29 21.99
C ARG A 235 -2.68 -8.56 21.11
N ASP A 236 -3.07 -7.47 20.44
CA ASP A 236 -2.25 -6.76 19.43
C ASP A 236 -1.68 -7.69 18.32
N VAL A 237 -2.48 -8.68 17.93
CA VAL A 237 -2.10 -9.71 16.92
C VAL A 237 -2.68 -9.40 15.55
N LEU A 238 -3.36 -8.25 15.36
CA LEU A 238 -3.87 -7.87 14.04
C LEU A 238 -2.71 -7.77 13.03
N PRO A 239 -2.93 -8.20 11.78
CA PRO A 239 -1.86 -8.27 10.80
C PRO A 239 -1.38 -6.88 10.41
N TYR A 240 -0.07 -6.70 10.41
CA TYR A 240 0.59 -5.49 9.91
C TYR A 240 1.74 -5.94 9.03
N THR A 241 1.87 -5.32 7.87
CA THR A 241 2.95 -5.65 6.94
C THR A 241 4.23 -4.95 7.39
N ARG A 242 5.30 -5.73 7.59
CA ARG A 242 6.64 -5.19 7.83
C ARG A 242 7.34 -5.00 6.49
N PHE A 243 8.00 -3.86 6.31
CA PHE A 243 8.87 -3.62 5.18
C PHE A 243 10.11 -4.53 5.25
N LYS A 244 10.65 -4.91 4.09
CA LYS A 244 11.97 -5.56 4.04
C LYS A 244 13.05 -4.54 4.36
N ASP A 245 13.95 -4.87 5.28
CA ASP A 245 15.07 -4.01 5.62
C ASP A 245 16.04 -3.87 4.43
N GLU A 246 16.32 -2.64 4.01
CA GLU A 246 17.39 -2.35 3.03
C GLU A 246 18.79 -2.56 3.61
N ALA A 247 18.92 -2.72 4.94
CA ALA A 247 20.19 -2.89 5.65
C ALA A 247 20.92 -4.23 5.36
N HIS A 248 20.34 -5.13 4.55
CA HIS A 248 20.97 -6.39 4.16
C HIS A 248 21.47 -6.41 2.70
N GLY A 249 21.34 -5.29 1.98
CA GLY A 249 21.85 -5.15 0.61
C GLY A 249 23.34 -4.81 0.49
N GLU A 250 24.00 -4.40 1.57
CA GLU A 250 25.44 -4.04 1.55
C GLU A 250 26.37 -5.23 1.85
N THR A 251 25.88 -6.34 2.43
CA THR A 251 26.70 -7.54 2.68
C THR A 251 26.83 -8.48 1.48
N ALA A 252 26.15 -8.21 0.35
CA ALA A 252 26.21 -9.05 -0.85
C ALA A 252 27.09 -8.49 -1.99
N ARG A 253 27.83 -7.39 -1.76
CA ARG A 253 28.82 -6.84 -2.71
C ARG A 253 30.24 -6.70 -2.12
N ALA A 254 30.52 -7.45 -1.07
CA ALA A 254 31.86 -7.66 -0.54
C ALA A 254 32.10 -9.17 -0.36
N ALA A 255 32.12 -9.90 -1.48
CA ALA A 255 32.67 -11.24 -1.62
C ALA A 255 33.22 -11.39 -3.05
#